data_AF-A0A7R9MQ32-F1
#
_entry.id   AF-A0A7R9MQ32-F1
#
_cell.length_a   1.000
_cell.length_b   1.000
_cell.length_c   1.000
_cell.angle_alpha   90.00
_cell.angle_beta   90.00
_cell.angle_gamma   90.00
#
_symmetry.space_group_name_H-M   'P 1'
#
loop_
_entity.id
_entity.type
_entity.pdbx_description
1 polymer ?
#
loop_
_entity_poly.entity_id
_entity_poly.type
_entity_poly.pdbx_seq_one_letter_code
_entity_poly.pdbx_strand_id
1 'polypeptide(L)'
;MEWMEEQPGEKTDHHRHTSHLFGVYPGHQFNWETTPTLANASLVSLNARGIDSSSDVREWSFAWRTAIYARLRDAENAHHLLRELLSARNTCPNMFGLHPPMQIDGNFGITAAVAEMLVQSHAEVIELLPALPREWTAGHAKGLRARGGHQLDIYWANHTLNNVWIASGVVADVKLKIGNTVKTIKVVPC
;
A
#
# COMPACT_ATOMS: atom_id res chain seq x y z
N MET A 1 4.10 -19.16 5.04
CA MET A 1 5.28 -19.65 5.77
C MET A 1 6.43 -18.73 5.43
N GLU A 2 7.17 -18.28 6.43
CA GLU A 2 8.40 -17.52 6.22
C GLU A 2 9.57 -18.43 5.79
N TRP A 3 9.58 -19.66 6.27
CA TRP A 3 10.62 -20.65 6.00
C TRP A 3 10.13 -21.78 5.10
N MET A 4 11.08 -22.62 4.67
CA MET A 4 10.78 -23.81 3.85
C MET A 4 9.91 -24.82 4.62
N GLU A 5 10.06 -24.89 5.94
CA GLU A 5 9.32 -25.76 6.84
C GLU A 5 8.50 -24.92 7.84
N GLU A 6 7.34 -25.42 8.25
CA GLU A 6 6.52 -24.79 9.30
C GLU A 6 7.30 -24.69 10.60
N GLN A 7 7.40 -23.48 11.16
CA GLN A 7 8.11 -23.27 12.41
C GLN A 7 7.15 -23.23 13.61
N PRO A 8 7.47 -23.94 14.71
CA PRO A 8 6.71 -23.81 15.96
C PRO A 8 6.70 -22.35 16.44
N GLY A 9 5.51 -21.85 16.81
CA GLY A 9 5.36 -20.50 17.37
C GLY A 9 5.19 -19.36 16.36
N GLU A 10 5.29 -19.61 15.04
CA GLU A 10 5.14 -18.58 13.99
C GLU A 10 3.77 -17.88 14.05
N LYS A 11 2.73 -18.60 14.50
CA LYS A 11 1.36 -18.07 14.61
C LYS A 11 1.18 -17.01 15.72
N THR A 12 2.08 -16.96 16.70
CA THR A 12 2.07 -16.01 17.82
C THR A 12 3.25 -15.06 17.77
N ASP A 13 3.98 -15.05 16.66
CA ASP A 13 5.16 -14.23 16.49
C ASP A 13 4.78 -12.85 15.93
N HIS A 14 4.95 -11.82 16.77
CA HIS A 14 4.69 -10.42 16.47
C HIS A 14 5.94 -9.63 16.03
N HIS A 15 6.99 -10.33 15.56
CA HIS A 15 8.25 -9.72 15.13
C HIS A 15 8.05 -8.59 14.11
N ARG A 16 8.81 -7.51 14.27
CA ARG A 16 8.71 -6.30 13.43
C ARG A 16 8.92 -6.54 11.93
N HIS A 17 9.75 -7.51 11.56
CA HIS A 17 9.98 -7.87 10.16
C HIS A 17 8.90 -8.82 9.59
N THR A 18 8.58 -8.61 8.32
CA THR A 18 7.74 -9.51 7.52
C THR A 18 8.42 -9.78 6.18
N SER A 19 9.68 -10.22 6.23
CA SER A 19 10.58 -10.30 5.08
C SER A 19 10.07 -11.22 3.98
N HIS A 20 9.38 -12.30 4.34
CA HIS A 20 8.72 -13.21 3.41
C HIS A 20 7.58 -12.57 2.60
N LEU A 21 7.09 -11.40 3.01
CA LEU A 21 6.10 -10.62 2.27
C LEU A 21 6.72 -9.65 1.25
N PHE A 22 8.04 -9.71 1.03
CA PHE A 22 8.72 -8.93 -0.02
C PHE A 22 8.08 -9.11 -1.41
N GLY A 23 7.56 -10.31 -1.70
CA GLY A 23 6.86 -10.62 -2.94
C GLY A 23 5.56 -9.83 -3.15
N VAL A 24 4.96 -9.28 -2.08
CA VAL A 24 3.79 -8.37 -2.13
C VAL A 24 4.23 -6.92 -2.33
N TYR A 25 5.20 -6.47 -1.53
CA TYR A 25 5.76 -5.13 -1.57
C TYR A 25 7.22 -5.16 -1.10
N PRO A 26 8.14 -4.47 -1.81
CA PRO A 26 7.95 -3.70 -3.03
C PRO A 26 7.84 -4.57 -4.29
N GLY A 27 7.95 -5.90 -4.16
CA GLY A 27 7.77 -6.86 -5.25
C GLY A 27 6.36 -6.85 -5.86
N HIS A 28 6.10 -7.76 -6.78
CA HIS A 28 4.80 -7.88 -7.47
C HIS A 28 4.43 -9.33 -7.78
N GLN A 29 5.09 -10.29 -7.12
CA GLN A 29 4.89 -11.72 -7.32
C GLN A 29 3.57 -12.20 -6.70
N PHE A 30 3.16 -11.57 -5.58
CA PHE A 30 1.95 -11.92 -4.84
C PHE A 30 0.95 -10.77 -4.95
N ASN A 31 -0.07 -10.94 -5.80
CA ASN A 31 -1.05 -9.90 -6.07
C ASN A 31 -2.41 -10.50 -6.48
N TRP A 32 -3.46 -9.69 -6.41
CA TRP A 32 -4.82 -10.14 -6.68
C TRP A 32 -5.12 -10.43 -8.15
N GLU A 33 -4.32 -9.91 -9.10
CA GLU A 33 -4.56 -10.11 -10.53
C GLU A 33 -4.02 -11.45 -11.02
N THR A 34 -2.81 -11.84 -10.61
CA THR A 34 -2.11 -13.01 -11.15
C THR A 34 -1.93 -14.14 -10.15
N THR A 35 -1.92 -13.87 -8.85
CA THR A 35 -1.66 -14.87 -7.80
C THR A 35 -2.58 -14.71 -6.58
N PRO A 36 -3.93 -14.72 -6.76
CA PRO A 36 -4.89 -14.41 -5.70
C PRO A 36 -4.79 -15.34 -4.47
N THR A 37 -4.44 -16.62 -4.66
CA THR A 37 -4.20 -17.55 -3.53
C THR A 37 -3.03 -17.09 -2.66
N LEU A 38 -1.94 -16.61 -3.26
CA LEU A 38 -0.77 -16.11 -2.54
C LEU A 38 -1.03 -14.72 -1.94
N ALA A 39 -1.81 -13.87 -2.61
CA ALA A 39 -2.27 -12.60 -2.03
C ALA A 39 -3.09 -12.84 -0.75
N ASN A 40 -4.04 -13.76 -0.80
CA ASN A 40 -4.85 -14.13 0.37
C ASN A 40 -3.98 -14.74 1.49
N ALA A 41 -3.05 -15.64 1.17
CA ALA A 41 -2.12 -16.21 2.15
C ALA A 41 -1.21 -15.14 2.78
N SER A 42 -0.80 -14.14 2.01
CA SER A 42 -0.01 -13.00 2.48
C SER A 42 -0.81 -12.15 3.47
N LEU A 43 -2.10 -11.91 3.21
CA LEU A 43 -2.98 -11.19 4.12
C LEU A 43 -3.15 -11.95 5.45
N VAL A 44 -3.35 -13.26 5.39
CA VAL A 44 -3.40 -14.11 6.59
C VAL A 44 -2.11 -13.99 7.40
N SER A 45 -0.96 -14.05 6.73
CA SER A 45 0.34 -13.94 7.41
C SER A 45 0.58 -12.56 8.02
N LEU A 46 0.21 -11.48 7.32
CA LEU A 46 0.32 -10.12 7.83
C LEU A 46 -0.59 -9.90 9.04
N ASN A 47 -1.82 -10.41 8.99
CA ASN A 47 -2.76 -10.34 10.12
C ASN A 47 -2.25 -11.12 11.34
N ALA A 48 -1.64 -12.28 11.14
CA ALA A 48 -1.05 -13.06 12.22
C ALA A 48 0.12 -12.32 12.92
N ARG A 49 0.92 -11.55 12.17
CA ARG A 49 1.97 -10.68 12.73
C ARG A 49 1.40 -9.62 13.67
N GLY A 50 0.18 -9.13 13.41
CA GLY A 50 -0.58 -8.25 14.31
C GLY A 50 0.16 -6.98 14.76
N ILE A 51 -0.36 -6.32 15.79
CA ILE A 51 0.32 -5.21 16.46
C ILE A 51 0.30 -5.54 17.95
N ASP A 52 1.46 -5.88 18.50
CA ASP A 52 1.64 -6.03 19.93
C ASP A 52 2.28 -4.76 20.49
N SER A 53 1.59 -4.09 21.41
CA SER A 53 2.08 -2.87 22.07
C SER A 53 3.43 -3.05 22.80
N SER A 54 3.73 -4.29 23.22
CA SER A 54 5.00 -4.68 23.86
C SER A 54 6.11 -5.01 22.86
N SER A 55 5.78 -5.21 21.58
CA SER A 55 6.75 -5.51 20.54
C SER A 55 7.60 -4.30 20.14
N ASP A 56 8.70 -4.60 19.46
CA ASP A 56 9.60 -3.61 18.85
C ASP A 56 9.13 -3.14 17.46
N VAL A 57 7.87 -3.41 17.08
CA VAL A 57 7.24 -2.76 15.92
C VAL A 57 7.28 -1.26 16.15
N ARG A 58 7.94 -0.55 15.23
CA ARG A 58 8.18 0.90 15.27
C ARG A 58 7.94 1.51 13.89
N GLU A 59 8.33 2.77 13.74
CA GLU A 59 8.00 3.63 12.62
C GLU A 59 8.13 2.97 11.22
N TRP A 60 9.28 2.36 10.88
CA TRP A 60 9.46 1.74 9.56
C TRP A 60 8.55 0.53 9.36
N SER A 61 8.26 -0.22 10.42
CA SER A 61 7.40 -1.41 10.35
C SER A 61 5.96 -1.01 10.08
N PHE A 62 5.47 0.07 10.68
CA PHE A 62 4.14 0.61 10.38
C PHE A 62 4.05 1.09 8.94
N ALA A 63 5.05 1.84 8.45
CA ALA A 63 5.10 2.29 7.07
C ALA A 63 5.12 1.10 6.07
N TRP A 64 5.98 0.12 6.32
CA TRP A 64 6.12 -1.09 5.52
C TRP A 64 4.81 -1.90 5.44
N ARG A 65 4.21 -2.17 6.60
CA ARG A 65 2.96 -2.96 6.68
C ARG A 65 1.77 -2.17 6.12
N THR A 66 1.77 -0.83 6.22
CA THR A 66 0.76 0.02 5.54
C THR A 66 0.81 -0.20 4.03
N ALA A 67 2.00 -0.22 3.42
CA ALA A 67 2.16 -0.48 2.00
C ALA A 67 1.72 -1.91 1.61
N ILE A 68 1.99 -2.91 2.45
CA ILE A 68 1.51 -4.29 2.19
C ILE A 68 -0.01 -4.36 2.28
N TYR A 69 -0.64 -3.80 3.31
CA TYR A 69 -2.11 -3.77 3.40
C TYR A 69 -2.73 -3.03 2.21
N ALA A 70 -2.12 -1.92 1.78
CA ALA A 70 -2.53 -1.21 0.57
C ALA A 70 -2.47 -2.11 -0.67
N ARG A 71 -1.35 -2.82 -0.89
CA ARG A 71 -1.19 -3.80 -1.98
C ARG A 71 -2.19 -4.95 -1.93
N LEU A 72 -2.63 -5.31 -0.74
CA LEU A 72 -3.63 -6.36 -0.50
C LEU A 72 -5.07 -5.83 -0.47
N ARG A 73 -5.31 -4.56 -0.87
CA ARG A 73 -6.63 -3.91 -0.92
C ARG A 73 -7.35 -3.85 0.43
N ASP A 74 -6.60 -3.88 1.52
CA ASP A 74 -7.15 -3.74 2.88
C ASP A 74 -7.02 -2.30 3.35
N ALA A 75 -7.97 -1.48 2.92
CA ALA A 75 -7.97 -0.04 3.15
C ALA A 75 -8.01 0.33 4.64
N GLU A 76 -8.77 -0.43 5.44
CA GLU A 76 -9.00 -0.11 6.85
C GLU A 76 -7.78 -0.45 7.70
N ASN A 77 -7.13 -1.59 7.46
CA ASN A 77 -5.88 -1.92 8.16
C ASN A 77 -4.73 -1.02 7.70
N ALA A 78 -4.65 -0.66 6.42
CA ALA A 78 -3.69 0.34 5.95
C ALA A 78 -3.90 1.69 6.67
N HIS A 79 -5.14 2.16 6.76
CA HIS A 79 -5.47 3.40 7.48
C HIS A 79 -5.13 3.33 8.98
N HIS A 80 -5.44 2.20 9.61
CA HIS A 80 -5.13 1.98 11.01
C HIS A 80 -3.63 2.08 11.27
N LEU A 81 -2.79 1.38 10.48
CA LEU A 81 -1.33 1.45 10.64
C LEU A 81 -0.74 2.82 10.32
N LEU A 82 -1.29 3.52 9.33
CA LEU A 82 -0.95 4.92 9.05
C LEU A 82 -1.18 5.80 10.29
N ARG A 83 -2.31 5.63 10.98
CA ARG A 83 -2.62 6.38 12.21
C ARG A 83 -1.68 5.99 13.36
N GLU A 84 -1.36 4.72 13.51
CA GLU A 84 -0.42 4.25 14.53
C GLU A 84 0.99 4.82 14.32
N LEU A 85 1.46 4.93 13.07
CA LEU A 85 2.74 5.60 12.75
C LEU A 85 2.76 7.05 13.25
N LEU A 86 1.66 7.78 13.11
CA LEU A 86 1.57 9.19 13.50
C LEU A 86 1.42 9.40 15.03
N SER A 87 1.30 8.32 15.81
CA SER A 87 1.27 8.42 17.27
C SER A 87 2.62 8.87 17.85
N ALA A 88 2.58 9.43 19.07
CA ALA A 88 3.78 9.87 19.79
C ALA A 88 4.78 8.73 20.10
N ARG A 89 4.39 7.46 19.94
CA ARG A 89 5.27 6.30 20.09
C ARG A 89 6.22 6.14 18.90
N ASN A 90 5.79 6.56 17.71
CA ASN A 90 6.47 6.29 16.43
C ASN A 90 6.84 7.56 15.66
N THR A 91 6.35 8.73 16.09
CA THR A 91 6.65 10.02 15.46
C THR A 91 7.01 11.07 16.52
N CYS A 92 8.16 11.74 16.34
CA CYS A 92 8.62 12.86 17.15
C CYS A 92 7.72 14.11 16.97
N PRO A 93 7.73 15.08 17.91
CA PRO A 93 6.97 16.33 17.76
C PRO A 93 7.31 17.16 16.50
N ASN A 94 8.50 16.98 15.94
CA ASN A 94 8.92 17.60 14.67
C ASN A 94 8.60 16.75 13.43
N MET A 95 7.74 15.74 13.58
CA MET A 95 7.30 14.78 12.55
C MET A 95 8.35 13.80 12.03
N PHE A 96 9.55 13.73 12.61
CA PHE A 96 10.48 12.63 12.28
C PHE A 96 10.03 11.29 12.86
N GLY A 97 10.30 10.23 12.13
CA GLY A 97 10.12 8.85 12.58
C GLY A 97 10.94 8.57 13.83
N LEU A 98 10.38 7.75 14.70
CA LEU A 98 10.93 7.38 15.99
C LEU A 98 10.96 5.85 16.17
N HIS A 99 12.16 5.26 16.10
CA HIS A 99 12.39 3.87 16.50
C HIS A 99 12.76 3.71 17.99
N PRO A 100 12.94 4.81 18.73
CA PRO A 100 14.23 5.33 19.23
C PRO A 100 15.54 4.71 18.70
N PRO A 101 16.56 5.54 18.39
CA PRO A 101 16.49 7.00 18.22
C PRO A 101 15.66 7.38 16.97
N MET A 102 15.79 8.63 16.52
CA MET A 102 15.19 9.08 15.26
C MET A 102 15.68 8.20 14.09
N GLN A 103 14.74 7.87 13.21
CA GLN A 103 14.92 7.08 11.99
C GLN A 103 14.02 7.69 10.90
N ILE A 104 14.46 7.70 9.64
CA ILE A 104 13.80 8.45 8.54
C ILE A 104 13.03 7.53 7.57
N ASP A 105 13.22 6.23 7.69
CA ASP A 105 12.72 5.20 6.79
C ASP A 105 11.19 5.15 6.76
N GLY A 106 10.49 5.26 7.89
CA GLY A 106 9.03 5.33 7.92
C GLY A 106 8.47 6.67 7.44
N ASN A 107 9.21 7.79 7.51
CA ASN A 107 8.79 9.04 6.86
C ASN A 107 8.69 8.86 5.33
N PHE A 108 9.71 8.26 4.71
CA PHE A 108 9.69 7.98 3.28
C PHE A 108 8.72 6.84 2.95
N GLY A 109 8.74 5.79 3.76
CA GLY A 109 7.89 4.61 3.59
C GLY A 109 6.41 4.95 3.63
N ILE A 110 5.98 5.82 4.54
CA ILE A 110 4.55 6.17 4.63
C ILE A 110 4.09 7.02 3.45
N THR A 111 4.96 7.89 2.93
CA THR A 111 4.67 8.65 1.71
C THR A 111 4.44 7.69 0.54
N ALA A 112 5.27 6.66 0.41
CA ALA A 112 5.09 5.62 -0.60
C ALA A 112 3.82 4.77 -0.35
N ALA A 113 3.53 4.43 0.90
CA ALA A 113 2.36 3.63 1.26
C ALA A 113 1.04 4.36 0.97
N VAL A 114 0.96 5.67 1.27
CA VAL A 114 -0.22 6.50 0.93
C VAL A 114 -0.40 6.57 -0.59
N ALA A 115 0.68 6.68 -1.36
CA ALA A 115 0.59 6.60 -2.81
C ALA A 115 0.04 5.24 -3.27
N GLU A 116 0.50 4.13 -2.68
CA GLU A 116 0.01 2.76 -2.96
C GLU A 116 -1.45 2.54 -2.52
N MET A 117 -1.96 3.27 -1.53
CA MET A 117 -3.39 3.24 -1.16
C MET A 117 -4.28 3.88 -2.23
N LEU A 118 -3.74 4.88 -2.94
CA LEU A 118 -4.46 5.72 -3.90
C LEU A 118 -4.29 5.27 -5.35
N VAL A 119 -3.10 4.80 -5.75
CA VAL A 119 -2.80 4.32 -7.10
C VAL A 119 -1.81 3.16 -7.05
N GLN A 120 -2.16 2.06 -7.70
CA GLN A 120 -1.28 0.92 -7.94
C GLN A 120 -1.03 0.74 -9.44
N SER A 121 0.17 0.33 -9.82
CA SER A 121 0.53 0.13 -11.23
C SER A 121 1.50 -1.03 -11.44
N HIS A 122 1.46 -2.05 -10.59
CA HIS A 122 2.48 -3.11 -10.53
C HIS A 122 2.02 -4.46 -11.14
N ALA A 123 0.74 -4.60 -11.47
CA ALA A 123 0.12 -5.84 -11.93
C ALA A 123 -0.50 -5.70 -13.33
N GLU A 124 0.23 -5.08 -14.27
CA GLU A 124 -0.18 -4.85 -15.68
C GLU A 124 -1.44 -3.98 -15.87
N VAL A 125 -1.93 -3.39 -14.79
CA VAL A 125 -3.09 -2.49 -14.73
C VAL A 125 -2.75 -1.32 -13.83
N ILE A 126 -3.27 -0.13 -14.16
CA ILE A 126 -3.29 1.00 -13.24
C ILE A 126 -4.59 0.92 -12.46
N GLU A 127 -4.50 0.57 -11.19
CA GLU A 127 -5.65 0.51 -10.29
C GLU A 127 -5.77 1.81 -9.51
N LEU A 128 -6.96 2.39 -9.53
CA LEU A 128 -7.29 3.66 -8.91
C LEU A 128 -8.09 3.40 -7.63
N LEU A 129 -7.69 4.07 -6.55
CA LEU A 129 -8.27 3.95 -5.21
C LEU A 129 -8.31 2.48 -4.70
N PRO A 130 -7.24 1.67 -4.88
CA PRO A 130 -7.26 0.25 -4.53
C PRO A 130 -7.50 -0.02 -3.04
N ALA A 131 -7.11 0.93 -2.17
CA ALA A 131 -7.25 0.81 -0.72
C ALA A 131 -7.66 2.15 -0.09
N LEU A 132 -8.74 2.78 -0.60
CA LEU A 132 -9.30 4.03 -0.07
C LEU A 132 -10.06 3.78 1.24
N PRO A 133 -9.62 4.33 2.39
CA PRO A 133 -10.31 4.14 3.67
C PRO A 133 -11.70 4.78 3.67
N ARG A 134 -12.64 4.21 4.42
CA ARG A 134 -14.00 4.76 4.57
C ARG A 134 -14.01 6.20 5.10
N GLU A 135 -13.03 6.56 5.92
CA GLU A 135 -12.89 7.91 6.46
C GLU A 135 -12.53 8.95 5.37
N TRP A 136 -11.91 8.54 4.26
CA TRP A 136 -11.54 9.44 3.15
C TRP A 136 -12.70 9.57 2.17
N THR A 137 -13.80 10.16 2.63
CA THR A 137 -15.05 10.25 1.87
C THR A 137 -14.94 11.12 0.60
N ALA A 138 -14.11 12.15 0.61
CA ALA A 138 -13.86 12.99 -0.55
C ALA A 138 -12.42 13.55 -0.52
N GLY A 139 -11.86 13.79 -1.70
CA GLY A 139 -10.49 14.31 -1.80
C GLY A 139 -9.95 14.25 -3.22
N HIS A 140 -8.66 14.57 -3.34
CA HIS A 140 -7.92 14.45 -4.58
C HIS A 140 -6.43 14.20 -4.32
N ALA A 141 -5.75 13.62 -5.30
CA ALA A 141 -4.30 13.49 -5.33
C ALA A 141 -3.81 13.81 -6.75
N LYS A 142 -2.74 14.61 -6.85
CA LYS A 142 -2.23 15.12 -8.11
C LYS A 142 -0.76 14.78 -8.28
N GLY A 143 -0.34 14.59 -9.52
CA GLY A 143 1.06 14.34 -9.86
C GLY A 143 1.55 12.95 -9.48
N LEU A 144 0.66 12.00 -9.15
CA LEU A 144 1.06 10.62 -8.87
C LEU A 144 1.59 9.98 -10.14
N ARG A 145 2.67 9.19 -10.03
CA ARG A 145 3.26 8.50 -11.18
C ARG A 145 2.86 7.04 -11.21
N ALA A 146 2.54 6.54 -12.40
CA ALA A 146 2.34 5.12 -12.65
C ALA A 146 3.41 4.57 -13.61
N ARG A 147 3.68 3.26 -13.49
CA ARG A 147 4.53 2.55 -14.44
C ARG A 147 3.97 2.70 -15.87
N GLY A 148 4.86 2.70 -16.85
CA GLY A 148 4.50 3.03 -18.24
C GLY A 148 4.68 4.51 -18.62
N GLY A 149 5.15 5.34 -17.67
CA GLY A 149 5.46 6.75 -17.94
C GLY A 149 4.24 7.66 -17.89
N HIS A 150 3.27 7.35 -17.02
CA HIS A 150 2.04 8.11 -16.86
C HIS A 150 2.07 8.94 -15.57
N GLN A 151 1.42 10.09 -15.61
CA GLN A 151 1.10 10.92 -14.44
C GLN A 151 -0.41 10.99 -14.29
N LEU A 152 -0.90 10.88 -13.06
CA LEU A 152 -2.31 10.84 -12.73
C LEU A 152 -2.68 11.94 -11.73
N ASP A 153 -3.82 12.56 -12.01
CA ASP A 153 -4.58 13.32 -11.03
C ASP A 153 -5.93 12.62 -10.83
N ILE A 154 -6.23 12.23 -9.59
CA ILE A 154 -7.47 11.54 -9.22
C ILE A 154 -8.30 12.39 -8.27
N TYR A 155 -9.62 12.32 -8.44
CA TYR A 155 -10.60 13.05 -7.63
C TYR A 155 -11.71 12.10 -7.24
N TRP A 156 -12.08 12.08 -5.97
CA TRP A 156 -13.16 11.24 -5.45
C TRP A 156 -14.09 12.02 -4.54
N ALA A 157 -15.34 11.57 -4.49
CA ALA A 157 -16.38 12.10 -3.62
C ALA A 157 -17.35 10.97 -3.29
N ASN A 158 -17.94 10.99 -2.09
CA ASN A 158 -18.79 9.92 -1.57
C ASN A 158 -18.12 8.53 -1.71
N HIS A 159 -16.83 8.46 -1.38
CA HIS A 159 -16.00 7.25 -1.45
C HIS A 159 -15.87 6.64 -2.86
N THR A 160 -16.26 7.38 -3.90
CA THR A 160 -16.27 6.92 -5.29
C THR A 160 -15.39 7.80 -6.16
N LEU A 161 -14.65 7.20 -7.10
CA LEU A 161 -13.90 7.96 -8.10
C LEU A 161 -14.86 8.81 -8.92
N ASN A 162 -14.64 10.12 -8.92
CA ASN A 162 -15.41 11.09 -9.70
C ASN A 162 -14.71 11.34 -11.04
N ASN A 163 -13.41 11.63 -11.00
CA ASN A 163 -12.65 11.95 -12.21
C ASN A 163 -11.19 11.49 -12.12
N VAL A 164 -10.59 11.22 -13.28
CA VAL A 164 -9.16 10.91 -13.41
C VAL A 164 -8.61 11.59 -14.66
N TRP A 165 -7.50 12.32 -14.49
CA TRP A 165 -6.71 12.86 -15.59
C TRP A 165 -5.43 12.06 -15.73
N ILE A 166 -5.04 11.78 -16.96
CA ILE A 166 -3.84 11.01 -17.26
C ILE A 166 -3.03 11.79 -18.28
N ALA A 167 -1.86 12.26 -17.86
CA ALA A 167 -0.83 12.74 -18.77
C ALA A 167 0.10 11.58 -19.13
N SER A 168 0.37 11.40 -20.41
CA SER A 168 1.27 10.36 -20.93
C SER A 168 2.35 11.00 -21.78
N GLY A 169 3.57 10.48 -21.70
CA GLY A 169 4.64 10.81 -22.66
C GLY A 169 4.68 9.87 -23.87
N VAL A 170 3.80 8.87 -23.91
CA VAL A 170 3.80 7.79 -24.91
C VAL A 170 2.40 7.53 -25.45
N VAL A 171 2.32 6.97 -26.66
CA VAL A 171 1.08 6.36 -27.18
C VAL A 171 1.00 4.93 -26.65
N ALA A 172 -0.04 4.61 -25.91
CA ALA A 172 -0.24 3.28 -25.34
C ALA A 172 -1.72 2.99 -25.08
N ASP A 173 -2.06 1.71 -25.07
CA ASP A 173 -3.32 1.24 -24.48
C ASP A 173 -3.10 1.00 -22.99
N VAL A 174 -3.79 1.75 -22.16
CA VAL A 174 -3.66 1.72 -20.70
C VAL A 174 -4.92 1.09 -20.11
N LYS A 175 -4.74 0.00 -19.34
CA LYS A 175 -5.81 -0.61 -18.56
C LYS A 175 -5.95 0.16 -17.24
N LEU A 176 -7.12 0.73 -17.00
CA LEU A 176 -7.52 1.33 -15.74
C LEU A 176 -8.46 0.38 -14.99
N LYS A 177 -8.27 0.23 -13.68
CA LYS A 177 -9.13 -0.57 -12.80
C LYS A 177 -9.67 0.27 -11.65
N ILE A 178 -10.96 0.11 -11.37
CA ILE A 178 -11.64 0.66 -10.19
C ILE A 178 -12.54 -0.45 -9.64
N GLY A 179 -12.24 -0.94 -8.44
CA GLY A 179 -12.91 -2.13 -7.90
C GLY A 179 -12.81 -3.31 -8.87
N ASN A 180 -13.94 -3.85 -9.30
CA ASN A 180 -13.98 -4.97 -10.26
C ASN A 180 -14.10 -4.54 -11.72
N THR A 181 -14.19 -3.23 -12.00
CA THR A 181 -14.36 -2.71 -13.36
C THR A 181 -13.00 -2.40 -13.96
N VAL A 182 -12.74 -2.94 -15.16
CA VAL A 182 -11.56 -2.63 -15.96
C VAL A 182 -11.97 -1.93 -17.25
N LYS A 183 -11.28 -0.84 -17.59
CA LYS A 183 -11.48 -0.11 -18.84
C LYS A 183 -10.13 0.13 -19.50
N THR A 184 -10.02 -0.20 -20.78
CA THR A 184 -8.86 0.18 -21.59
C THR A 184 -9.11 1.54 -22.21
N ILE A 185 -8.14 2.44 -22.09
CA ILE A 185 -8.14 3.72 -22.77
C ILE A 185 -6.89 3.84 -23.64
N LYS A 186 -6.99 4.56 -24.75
CA LYS A 186 -5.83 4.94 -25.53
C LYS A 186 -5.33 6.29 -25.04
N VAL A 187 -4.09 6.34 -24.57
CA VAL A 187 -3.43 7.60 -24.22
C VAL A 187 -2.54 8.05 -25.37
N VAL A 188 -2.41 9.36 -25.53
CA VAL A 188 -1.51 10.01 -26.48
C VAL A 188 -0.66 11.03 -25.74
N PRO A 189 0.53 11.38 -26.26
CA PRO A 189 1.35 12.44 -25.70
C PRO A 189 0.57 13.75 -25.58
N CYS A 190 0.76 14.42 -24.44
CA CYS A 190 0.29 15.79 -24.22
C CYS A 190 1.29 16.79 -24.77
#